data_AF-A0A8H3FL10-F1
#
_entry.id   AF-A0A8H3FL10-F1
#
_cell.length_a   1.000
_cell.length_b   1.000
_cell.length_c   1.000
_cell.angle_alpha   90.00
_cell.angle_beta   90.00
_cell.angle_gamma   90.00
#
_symmetry.space_group_name_H-M   'P 1'
#
loop_
_entity.id
_entity.type
_entity.pdbx_description
1 polymer ?
#
loop_
_entity_poly.entity_id
_entity_poly.type
_entity_poly.pdbx_seq_one_letter_code
_entity_poly.pdbx_strand_id
1 'polypeptide(L)'
;MAHKRSHSSLDAHASQPNKTARIETISADTDALLSANARIVELEHQVQDLHAFINANRLTRVAPQSIRQHMLTGPGAAKTLADQIKVAASKVSDKLYDKTFNARKTGISSDDMSEAMLPFLDEIEELRKLPDSTAIAFDLVMTLGEYSYGDMNSGGSGYGERPSDQDVDELLVELATERKNIDPSWNFLHVLDTLQERAENLADYGIEDFCARTIDLLSSWQRNPPANKKLTQGQ
;
A
#
# COMPACT_ATOMS: atom_id res chain seq x y z
N MET A 1 79.50 53.37 40.64
CA MET A 1 79.46 52.31 39.62
C MET A 1 78.01 52.00 39.29
N ALA A 2 77.70 51.97 38.00
CA ALA A 2 76.39 51.72 37.43
C ALA A 2 75.88 50.29 37.69
N HIS A 3 74.56 50.07 37.67
CA HIS A 3 73.91 49.25 36.64
C HIS A 3 72.37 49.41 36.63
N LYS A 4 71.86 49.79 35.45
CA LYS A 4 70.48 49.67 34.97
C LYS A 4 70.18 48.21 34.57
N ARG A 5 68.88 47.86 34.57
CA ARG A 5 68.12 46.92 33.69
C ARG A 5 67.18 46.07 34.55
N SER A 6 65.96 45.70 34.17
CA SER A 6 65.09 46.04 33.03
C SER A 6 63.73 45.42 33.38
N HIS A 7 62.66 46.20 33.34
CA HIS A 7 61.30 45.65 33.32
C HIS A 7 61.06 44.95 31.97
N SER A 8 60.46 43.76 31.99
CA SER A 8 59.80 43.15 30.85
C SER A 8 58.56 42.44 31.38
N SER A 9 57.44 43.17 31.39
CA SER A 9 56.10 42.60 31.54
C SER A 9 55.58 42.40 30.13
N LEU A 10 55.47 41.14 29.70
CA LEU A 10 54.76 40.75 28.49
C LEU A 10 53.28 40.56 28.87
N ASP A 11 52.50 41.64 28.72
CA ASP A 11 51.04 41.55 28.75
C ASP A 11 50.56 40.95 27.42
N ALA A 12 50.21 39.65 27.46
CA ALA A 12 49.44 39.01 26.43
C ALA A 12 47.96 39.42 26.57
N HIS A 13 47.58 40.55 25.97
CA HIS A 13 46.17 40.87 25.77
C HIS A 13 45.56 39.91 24.75
N ALA A 14 44.87 38.88 25.26
CA ALA A 14 43.91 38.11 24.49
C ALA A 14 42.76 39.05 24.07
N SER A 15 42.81 39.50 22.82
CA SER A 15 41.79 40.36 22.22
C SER A 15 40.47 39.60 22.19
N GLN A 16 39.51 39.98 23.03
CA GLN A 16 38.14 39.47 22.93
C GLN A 16 37.60 39.86 21.54
N PRO A 17 36.96 38.93 20.81
CA PRO A 17 36.46 39.21 19.47
C PRO A 17 35.45 40.37 19.51
N ASN A 18 35.70 41.36 18.65
CA ASN A 18 34.93 42.59 18.54
C ASN A 18 33.44 42.27 18.28
N LYS A 19 32.53 42.99 18.96
CA LYS A 19 31.07 42.76 18.91
C LYS A 19 30.53 42.78 17.47
N THR A 20 31.13 43.61 16.61
CA THR A 20 30.81 43.70 15.18
C THR A 20 31.14 42.43 14.41
N ALA A 21 32.32 41.83 14.67
CA ALA A 21 32.73 40.58 14.04
C ALA A 21 31.82 39.40 14.45
N ARG A 22 31.32 39.41 15.69
CA ARG A 22 30.31 38.45 16.16
C ARG A 22 28.97 38.62 15.43
N ILE A 23 28.52 39.85 15.20
CA ILE A 23 27.27 40.13 14.48
C ILE A 23 27.39 39.73 13.00
N GLU A 24 28.52 40.01 12.35
CA GLU A 24 28.79 39.60 10.98
C GLU A 24 28.82 38.07 10.82
N THR A 25 29.42 37.36 11.78
CA THR A 25 29.43 35.89 11.80
C THR A 25 28.01 35.32 11.95
N ILE A 26 27.21 35.85 12.88
CA ILE A 26 25.82 35.42 13.07
C ILE A 26 24.97 35.71 11.82
N SER A 27 25.18 36.84 11.16
CA SER A 27 24.48 37.18 9.91
C SER A 27 24.83 36.19 8.80
N ALA A 28 26.13 35.89 8.61
CA ALA A 28 26.59 34.95 7.60
C ALA A 28 26.08 33.52 7.87
N ASP A 29 26.09 33.08 9.14
CA ASP A 29 25.53 31.78 9.53
C ASP A 29 24.03 31.72 9.26
N THR A 30 23.30 32.81 9.52
CA THR A 30 21.85 32.89 9.26
C THR A 30 21.54 32.82 7.75
N ASP A 31 22.30 33.54 6.92
CA ASP A 31 22.14 33.52 5.47
C ASP A 31 22.46 32.13 4.88
N ALA A 32 23.50 31.47 5.40
CA ALA A 32 23.84 30.08 5.02
C ALA A 32 22.71 29.10 5.39
N LEU A 33 22.10 29.27 6.57
CA LEU A 33 21.00 28.43 7.05
C LEU A 33 19.73 28.63 6.22
N LEU A 34 19.42 29.88 5.84
CA LEU A 34 18.32 30.21 4.92
C LEU A 34 18.55 29.59 3.53
N SER A 35 19.76 29.68 2.99
CA SER A 35 20.12 29.07 1.70
C SER A 35 20.03 27.54 1.75
N ALA A 36 20.51 26.91 2.83
CA ALA A 36 20.40 25.47 3.02
C ALA A 36 18.94 25.02 3.11
N ASN A 37 18.09 25.73 3.85
CA ASN A 37 16.67 25.44 3.95
C ASN A 37 15.95 25.58 2.59
N ALA A 38 16.27 26.64 1.82
CA ALA A 38 15.72 26.80 0.48
C ALA A 38 16.11 25.63 -0.44
N ARG A 39 17.36 25.15 -0.32
CA ARG A 39 17.81 23.98 -1.09
C ARG A 39 17.14 22.67 -0.65
N ILE A 40 16.88 22.49 0.65
CA ILE A 40 16.13 21.33 1.17
C ILE A 40 14.73 21.30 0.56
N VAL A 41 14.01 22.42 0.58
CA VAL A 41 12.67 22.52 -0.01
C VAL A 41 12.67 22.20 -1.51
N GLU A 42 13.67 22.70 -2.25
CA GLU A 42 13.82 22.39 -3.68
C GLU A 42 14.06 20.89 -3.92
N LEU A 43 14.92 20.26 -3.11
CA LEU A 43 15.21 18.83 -3.21
C LEU A 43 13.99 17.97 -2.83
N GLU A 44 13.22 18.37 -1.82
CA GLU A 44 11.96 17.71 -1.45
C GLU A 44 10.95 17.76 -2.60
N HIS A 45 10.83 18.90 -3.29
CA HIS A 45 10.00 19.02 -4.48
C HIS A 45 10.47 18.10 -5.62
N GLN A 46 11.78 18.06 -5.89
CA GLN A 46 12.34 17.16 -6.91
C GLN A 46 12.08 15.68 -6.58
N VAL A 47 12.17 15.30 -5.31
CA VAL A 47 11.84 13.93 -4.86
C VAL A 47 10.36 13.63 -5.06
N GLN A 48 9.47 14.58 -4.76
CA GLN A 48 8.03 14.44 -5.01
C GLN A 48 7.72 14.28 -6.51
N ASP A 49 8.36 15.07 -7.38
CA ASP A 49 8.20 14.95 -8.83
C ASP A 49 8.67 13.57 -9.34
N LEU A 50 9.80 13.08 -8.83
CA LEU A 50 10.30 11.74 -9.16
C LEU A 50 9.36 10.64 -8.67
N HIS A 51 8.83 10.74 -7.45
CA HIS A 51 7.83 9.81 -6.94
C HIS A 51 6.56 9.81 -7.80
N ALA A 52 6.06 11.00 -8.17
CA ALA A 52 4.90 11.13 -9.05
C ALA A 52 5.16 10.49 -10.42
N PHE A 53 6.36 10.68 -10.98
CA PHE A 53 6.77 10.03 -12.22
C PHE A 53 6.84 8.50 -12.10
N ILE A 54 7.46 7.98 -11.04
CA ILE A 54 7.54 6.53 -10.79
C ILE A 54 6.14 5.94 -10.66
N ASN A 55 5.25 6.60 -9.91
CA ASN A 55 3.87 6.16 -9.73
C ASN A 55 3.06 6.20 -11.04
N ALA A 56 3.15 7.29 -11.80
CA ALA A 56 2.46 7.44 -13.08
C ALA A 56 2.88 6.36 -14.09
N ASN A 57 4.15 5.95 -14.05
CA ASN A 57 4.70 4.91 -14.93
C ASN A 57 4.66 3.49 -14.31
N ARG A 58 4.15 3.34 -13.08
CA ARG A 58 4.06 2.06 -12.34
C ARG A 58 5.41 1.37 -12.17
N LEU A 59 6.45 2.16 -11.95
CA LEU A 59 7.82 1.68 -11.82
C LEU A 59 8.18 1.34 -10.37
N THR A 60 7.24 1.44 -9.42
CA THR A 60 7.49 1.22 -7.99
C THR A 60 8.19 -0.12 -7.75
N ARG A 61 7.73 -1.21 -8.38
CA ARG A 61 8.32 -2.55 -8.21
C ARG A 61 9.77 -2.65 -8.71
N VAL A 62 10.10 -1.95 -9.79
CA VAL A 62 11.45 -1.98 -10.39
C VAL A 62 12.36 -0.88 -9.86
N ALA A 63 11.82 0.07 -9.08
CA ALA A 63 12.61 1.09 -8.43
C ALA A 63 13.56 0.47 -7.39
N PRO A 64 14.75 1.06 -7.15
CA PRO A 64 15.65 0.66 -6.07
C PRO A 64 14.95 0.58 -4.71
N GLN A 65 15.37 -0.36 -3.86
CA GLN A 65 14.74 -0.60 -2.54
C GLN A 65 14.67 0.67 -1.68
N SER A 66 15.72 1.51 -1.70
CA SER A 66 15.73 2.77 -0.96
C SER A 66 14.62 3.73 -1.39
N ILE A 67 14.37 3.83 -2.71
CA ILE A 67 13.30 4.66 -3.28
C ILE A 67 11.94 4.04 -2.95
N ARG A 68 11.79 2.73 -3.10
CA ARG A 68 10.54 2.03 -2.73
C ARG A 68 10.16 2.29 -1.29
N GLN A 69 11.09 2.10 -0.35
CA GLN A 69 10.84 2.33 1.07
C GLN A 69 10.39 3.77 1.32
N HIS A 70 11.07 4.76 0.73
CA HIS A 70 10.69 6.15 0.87
C HIS A 70 9.28 6.46 0.33
N MET A 71 8.91 5.85 -0.81
CA MET A 71 7.57 5.96 -1.36
C MET A 71 6.51 5.30 -0.48
N LEU A 72 6.83 4.13 0.09
CA LEU A 72 5.91 3.34 0.92
C LEU A 72 5.68 3.95 2.32
N THR A 73 6.59 4.82 2.79
CA THR A 73 6.42 5.58 4.03
C THR A 73 5.56 6.85 3.87
N GLY A 74 5.25 7.25 2.63
CA GLY A 74 4.51 8.48 2.36
C GLY A 74 3.01 8.36 2.65
N PRO A 75 2.32 9.49 2.90
CA PRO A 75 0.86 9.50 3.01
C PRO A 75 0.22 9.01 1.70
N GLY A 76 -0.80 8.16 1.80
CA GLY A 76 -1.49 7.61 0.63
C GLY A 76 -0.70 6.52 -0.13
N ALA A 77 0.40 6.02 0.43
CA ALA A 77 1.18 4.92 -0.15
C ALA A 77 0.33 3.66 -0.39
N ALA A 78 -0.48 3.25 0.60
CA ALA A 78 -1.35 2.08 0.49
C ALA A 78 -2.32 2.19 -0.70
N LYS A 79 -3.02 3.33 -0.82
CA LYS A 79 -3.91 3.58 -1.95
C LYS A 79 -3.17 3.55 -3.29
N THR A 80 -2.01 4.19 -3.36
CA THR A 80 -1.22 4.27 -4.59
C THR A 80 -0.72 2.89 -5.04
N LEU A 81 -0.24 2.07 -4.10
CA LEU A 81 0.18 0.70 -4.38
C LEU A 81 -1.02 -0.17 -4.80
N ALA A 82 -2.15 -0.08 -4.11
CA ALA A 82 -3.37 -0.79 -4.47
C ALA A 82 -3.87 -0.42 -5.88
N ASP A 83 -3.86 0.86 -6.24
CA ASP A 83 -4.20 1.33 -7.58
C ASP A 83 -3.24 0.73 -8.64
N GLN A 84 -1.95 0.65 -8.34
CA GLN A 84 -0.97 0.04 -9.24
C GLN A 84 -1.21 -1.46 -9.44
N ILE A 85 -1.45 -2.21 -8.35
CA ILE A 85 -1.78 -3.64 -8.39
C ILE A 85 -3.06 -3.85 -9.19
N LYS A 86 -4.13 -3.10 -8.88
CA LYS A 86 -5.44 -3.23 -9.55
C LYS A 86 -5.32 -3.06 -11.06
N VAL A 87 -4.63 -2.02 -11.53
CA VAL A 87 -4.53 -1.78 -12.97
C VAL A 87 -3.48 -2.68 -13.63
N ALA A 88 -2.58 -3.32 -12.89
CA ALA A 88 -1.73 -4.38 -13.42
C ALA A 88 -2.54 -5.68 -13.60
N ALA A 89 -3.29 -6.09 -12.58
CA ALA A 89 -4.16 -7.26 -12.60
C ALA A 89 -5.25 -7.16 -13.67
N SER A 90 -5.93 -6.02 -13.78
CA SER A 90 -6.92 -5.77 -14.84
C SER A 90 -6.31 -5.93 -16.23
N LYS A 91 -5.11 -5.41 -16.49
CA LYS A 91 -4.45 -5.60 -17.80
C LYS A 91 -4.14 -7.06 -18.12
N VAL A 92 -3.77 -7.85 -17.11
CA VAL A 92 -3.53 -9.28 -17.26
C VAL A 92 -4.85 -10.00 -17.54
N SER A 93 -5.88 -9.71 -16.74
CA SER A 93 -7.23 -10.24 -16.90
C SER A 93 -7.79 -9.92 -18.28
N ASP A 94 -7.81 -8.65 -18.72
CA ASP A 94 -8.32 -8.23 -20.03
C ASP A 94 -7.63 -8.98 -21.19
N LYS A 95 -6.31 -9.16 -21.10
CA LYS A 95 -5.52 -9.86 -22.13
C LYS A 95 -5.86 -11.35 -22.21
N LEU A 96 -6.27 -11.96 -21.11
CA LEU A 96 -6.68 -13.36 -21.05
C LEU A 96 -8.18 -13.50 -21.38
N TYR A 97 -9.01 -12.55 -20.98
CA TYR A 97 -10.45 -12.50 -21.21
C TYR A 97 -10.80 -12.60 -22.70
N ASP A 98 -10.10 -11.85 -23.56
CA ASP A 98 -10.30 -11.95 -25.02
C ASP A 98 -9.97 -13.36 -25.58
N LYS A 99 -9.13 -14.12 -24.87
CA LYS A 99 -8.69 -15.45 -25.29
C LYS A 99 -9.57 -16.57 -24.73
N THR A 100 -10.23 -16.38 -23.59
CA THR A 100 -11.15 -17.36 -23.02
C THR A 100 -12.38 -17.56 -23.91
N PHE A 101 -12.83 -16.51 -24.60
CA PHE A 101 -13.91 -16.62 -25.61
C PHE A 101 -13.63 -17.67 -26.69
N ASN A 102 -12.34 -17.92 -27.00
CA ASN A 102 -11.92 -18.94 -27.96
C ASN A 102 -11.05 -20.02 -27.31
N ALA A 103 -11.37 -20.41 -26.07
CA ALA A 103 -10.64 -21.41 -25.29
C ALA A 103 -10.29 -22.68 -26.09
N ARG A 104 -11.20 -23.16 -26.96
CA ARG A 104 -10.96 -24.33 -27.83
C ARG A 104 -9.78 -24.16 -28.81
N LYS A 105 -9.46 -22.93 -29.21
CA LYS A 105 -8.32 -22.61 -30.08
C LYS A 105 -7.10 -22.12 -29.32
N THR A 106 -7.30 -21.37 -28.25
CA THR A 106 -6.22 -20.73 -27.48
C THR A 106 -5.64 -21.66 -26.42
N GLY A 107 -6.42 -22.64 -25.96
CA GLY A 107 -6.09 -23.46 -24.80
C GLY A 107 -6.23 -22.74 -23.46
N ILE A 108 -6.66 -21.46 -23.46
CA ILE A 108 -6.77 -20.64 -22.26
C ILE A 108 -8.15 -20.84 -21.62
N SER A 109 -8.16 -21.23 -20.35
CA SER A 109 -9.37 -21.46 -19.53
C SER A 109 -9.43 -20.51 -18.33
N SER A 110 -10.45 -20.67 -17.48
CA SER A 110 -10.52 -19.97 -16.20
C SER A 110 -9.44 -20.41 -15.20
N ASP A 111 -8.84 -21.58 -15.38
CA ASP A 111 -7.68 -21.98 -14.57
C ASP A 111 -6.49 -21.06 -14.85
N ASP A 112 -6.24 -20.73 -16.12
CA ASP A 112 -5.19 -19.77 -16.49
C ASP A 112 -5.48 -18.35 -15.97
N MET A 113 -6.75 -17.93 -16.00
CA MET A 113 -7.18 -16.64 -15.44
C MET A 113 -6.92 -16.59 -13.93
N SER A 114 -7.28 -17.67 -13.23
CA SER A 114 -7.09 -17.83 -11.80
C SER A 114 -5.60 -17.90 -11.42
N GLU A 115 -4.80 -18.72 -12.11
CA GLU A 115 -3.35 -18.81 -11.90
C GLU A 115 -2.67 -17.45 -12.12
N ALA A 116 -3.12 -16.68 -13.11
CA ALA A 116 -2.59 -15.36 -13.39
C ALA A 116 -2.84 -14.33 -12.28
N MET A 117 -3.77 -14.60 -11.34
CA MET A 117 -4.03 -13.73 -10.20
C MET A 117 -3.07 -13.95 -9.03
N LEU A 118 -2.45 -15.14 -8.92
CA LEU A 118 -1.57 -15.50 -7.80
C LEU A 118 -0.45 -14.48 -7.53
N PRO A 119 0.30 -13.97 -8.53
CA PRO A 119 1.37 -13.01 -8.26
C PRO A 119 0.88 -11.68 -7.66
N PHE A 120 -0.40 -11.34 -7.85
CA PHE A 120 -0.98 -10.13 -7.26
C PHE A 120 -1.42 -10.33 -5.81
N LEU A 121 -1.69 -11.56 -5.38
CA LEU A 121 -1.92 -11.88 -3.97
C LEU A 121 -0.65 -11.64 -3.14
N ASP A 122 0.51 -12.06 -3.66
CA ASP A 122 1.81 -11.75 -3.05
C ASP A 122 2.03 -10.23 -2.92
N GLU A 123 1.63 -9.45 -3.93
CA GLU A 123 1.74 -7.99 -3.89
C GLU A 123 0.76 -7.36 -2.88
N ILE A 124 -0.41 -7.97 -2.65
CA ILE A 124 -1.36 -7.53 -1.62
C ILE A 124 -0.81 -7.80 -0.22
N GLU A 125 -0.05 -8.88 0.00
CA GLU A 125 0.61 -9.10 1.28
C GLU A 125 1.66 -8.03 1.59
N GLU A 126 2.33 -7.48 0.58
CA GLU A 126 3.19 -6.30 0.78
C GLU A 126 2.37 -5.03 1.06
N LEU A 127 1.22 -4.85 0.39
CA LEU A 127 0.28 -3.76 0.67
C LEU A 127 -0.23 -3.81 2.12
N ARG A 128 -0.54 -5.00 2.63
CA ARG A 128 -1.06 -5.22 3.99
C ARG A 128 -0.11 -4.75 5.08
N LYS A 129 1.20 -4.68 4.80
CA LYS A 129 2.22 -4.15 5.73
C LYS A 129 2.15 -2.63 5.90
N LEU A 130 1.41 -1.93 5.05
CA LEU A 130 1.29 -0.48 5.10
C LEU A 130 0.19 -0.05 6.10
N PRO A 131 0.34 1.11 6.75
CA PRO A 131 -0.71 1.69 7.58
C PRO A 131 -2.01 1.92 6.80
N ASP A 132 -3.15 1.73 7.48
CA ASP A 132 -4.50 1.97 6.95
C ASP A 132 -4.82 1.21 5.64
N SER A 133 -4.13 0.08 5.40
CA SER A 133 -4.24 -0.69 4.16
C SER A 133 -5.34 -1.76 4.22
N THR A 134 -5.76 -2.22 5.39
CA THR A 134 -6.62 -3.41 5.55
C THR A 134 -7.92 -3.34 4.73
N ALA A 135 -8.62 -2.21 4.78
CA ALA A 135 -9.86 -2.03 3.99
C ALA A 135 -9.58 -2.01 2.48
N ILE A 136 -8.50 -1.34 2.07
CA ILE A 136 -8.09 -1.23 0.67
C ILE A 136 -7.65 -2.61 0.13
N ALA A 137 -6.90 -3.36 0.92
CA ALA A 137 -6.48 -4.72 0.61
C ALA A 137 -7.69 -5.65 0.46
N PHE A 138 -8.65 -5.60 1.39
CA PHE A 138 -9.88 -6.40 1.32
C PHE A 138 -10.65 -6.18 0.00
N ASP A 139 -10.90 -4.91 -0.33
CA ASP A 139 -11.63 -4.55 -1.55
C ASP A 139 -10.85 -4.95 -2.83
N LEU A 140 -9.51 -4.93 -2.76
CA LEU A 140 -8.64 -5.34 -3.87
C LEU A 140 -8.62 -6.86 -4.07
N VAL A 141 -8.59 -7.66 -3.00
CA VAL A 141 -8.68 -9.14 -3.09
C VAL A 141 -10.01 -9.55 -3.70
N MET A 142 -11.11 -8.92 -3.28
CA MET A 142 -12.43 -9.09 -3.91
C MET A 142 -12.38 -8.84 -5.42
N THR A 143 -11.74 -7.75 -5.83
CA THR A 143 -11.56 -7.40 -7.25
C THR A 143 -10.72 -8.45 -7.99
N LEU A 144 -9.65 -8.99 -7.39
CA LEU A 144 -8.83 -10.04 -8.01
C LEU A 144 -9.62 -11.34 -8.21
N GLY A 145 -10.44 -11.73 -7.23
CA GLY A 145 -11.31 -12.88 -7.36
C GLY A 145 -12.27 -12.74 -8.54
N GLU A 146 -12.85 -11.56 -8.77
CA GLU A 146 -13.68 -11.31 -9.96
C GLU A 146 -12.89 -11.46 -11.27
N TYR A 147 -11.63 -10.99 -11.30
CA TYR A 147 -10.76 -11.12 -12.47
C TYR A 147 -10.38 -12.57 -12.80
N SER A 148 -10.59 -13.52 -11.90
CA SER A 148 -10.26 -14.94 -12.12
C SER A 148 -11.33 -15.74 -12.88
N TYR A 149 -12.57 -15.25 -12.99
CA TYR A 149 -13.66 -16.02 -13.62
C TYR A 149 -13.61 -16.03 -15.17
N GLY A 150 -13.26 -14.91 -15.81
CA GLY A 150 -13.34 -14.76 -17.26
C GLY A 150 -14.77 -14.43 -17.76
N ASP A 151 -15.04 -14.64 -19.05
CA ASP A 151 -16.34 -14.31 -19.66
C ASP A 151 -17.43 -15.33 -19.29
N MET A 152 -18.21 -15.02 -18.26
CA MET A 152 -19.33 -15.85 -17.79
C MET A 152 -20.37 -16.16 -18.89
N ASN A 153 -20.50 -15.32 -19.92
CA ASN A 153 -21.46 -15.52 -21.01
C ASN A 153 -20.98 -16.51 -22.08
N SER A 154 -19.69 -16.88 -22.06
CA SER A 154 -19.08 -17.74 -23.09
C SER A 154 -19.27 -19.24 -22.84
N GLY A 155 -19.89 -19.64 -21.71
CA GLY A 155 -20.22 -21.03 -21.38
C GLY A 155 -19.03 -21.93 -21.02
N GLY A 156 -17.81 -21.38 -20.96
CA GLY A 156 -16.58 -22.09 -20.58
C GLY A 156 -15.78 -21.39 -19.48
N SER A 157 -16.40 -20.45 -18.78
CA SER A 157 -15.77 -19.64 -17.74
C SER A 157 -16.26 -20.03 -16.36
N GLY A 158 -15.41 -19.90 -15.36
CA GLY A 158 -15.68 -20.15 -13.95
C GLY A 158 -15.45 -21.58 -13.48
N TYR A 159 -15.19 -22.53 -14.38
CA TYR A 159 -14.95 -23.94 -14.06
C TYR A 159 -13.46 -24.28 -14.02
N GLY A 160 -13.13 -25.42 -13.41
CA GLY A 160 -11.78 -25.98 -13.37
C GLY A 160 -11.26 -26.13 -11.94
N GLU A 161 -9.95 -26.25 -11.81
CA GLU A 161 -9.26 -26.36 -10.52
C GLU A 161 -9.09 -25.00 -9.84
N ARG A 162 -9.10 -23.90 -10.61
CA ARG A 162 -9.16 -22.52 -10.09
C ARG A 162 -8.12 -22.25 -8.97
N PRO A 163 -6.82 -22.35 -9.29
CA PRO A 163 -5.75 -22.42 -8.28
C PRO A 163 -5.62 -21.22 -7.33
N SER A 164 -6.19 -20.05 -7.66
CA SER A 164 -6.19 -18.89 -6.76
C SER A 164 -7.34 -18.86 -5.77
N ASP A 165 -8.42 -19.61 -6.00
CA ASP A 165 -9.69 -19.41 -5.28
C ASP A 165 -9.53 -19.63 -3.77
N GLN A 166 -8.78 -20.67 -3.38
CA GLN A 166 -8.49 -20.94 -1.97
C GLN A 166 -7.68 -19.80 -1.33
N ASP A 167 -6.61 -19.35 -1.97
CA ASP A 167 -5.73 -18.30 -1.43
C ASP A 167 -6.46 -16.96 -1.31
N VAL A 168 -7.34 -16.65 -2.28
CA VAL A 168 -8.22 -15.48 -2.26
C VAL A 168 -9.16 -15.54 -1.05
N ASP A 169 -9.86 -16.65 -0.84
CA ASP A 169 -10.82 -16.80 0.26
C ASP A 169 -10.13 -16.76 1.64
N GLU A 170 -8.98 -17.41 1.75
CA GLU A 170 -8.15 -17.37 2.97
C GLU A 170 -7.75 -15.95 3.32
N LEU A 171 -7.22 -15.21 2.36
CA LEU A 171 -6.82 -13.82 2.57
C LEU A 171 -8.02 -12.91 2.88
N LEU A 172 -9.19 -13.14 2.27
CA LEU A 172 -10.41 -12.39 2.61
C LEU A 172 -10.88 -12.65 4.04
N VAL A 173 -10.82 -13.90 4.51
CA VAL A 173 -11.14 -14.25 5.91
C VAL A 173 -10.23 -13.51 6.89
N GLU A 174 -8.92 -13.48 6.60
CA GLU A 174 -7.95 -12.76 7.43
C GLU A 174 -8.21 -11.25 7.44
N LEU A 175 -8.33 -10.64 6.26
CA LEU A 175 -8.54 -9.20 6.11
C LEU A 175 -9.89 -8.76 6.67
N ALA A 176 -10.96 -9.56 6.52
CA ALA A 176 -12.24 -9.29 7.14
C ALA A 176 -12.11 -9.25 8.67
N THR A 177 -11.44 -10.25 9.24
CA THR A 177 -11.23 -10.35 10.69
C THR A 177 -10.42 -9.16 11.21
N GLU A 178 -9.34 -8.81 10.52
CA GLU A 178 -8.50 -7.66 10.83
C GLU A 178 -9.30 -6.35 10.73
N ARG A 179 -10.04 -6.14 9.63
CA ARG A 179 -10.87 -4.96 9.41
C ARG A 179 -11.94 -4.82 10.48
N LYS A 180 -12.59 -5.92 10.89
CA LYS A 180 -13.61 -5.90 11.95
C LYS A 180 -13.02 -5.54 13.31
N ASN A 181 -11.78 -5.93 13.58
CA ASN A 181 -11.07 -5.56 14.81
C ASN A 181 -10.67 -4.08 14.83
N ILE A 182 -10.23 -3.54 13.69
CA ILE A 182 -9.83 -2.12 13.55
C ILE A 182 -11.06 -1.21 13.55
N ASP A 183 -12.10 -1.59 12.80
CA ASP A 183 -13.36 -0.87 12.68
C ASP A 183 -14.54 -1.79 13.07
N PRO A 184 -14.90 -1.83 14.37
CA PRO A 184 -16.07 -2.57 14.83
C PRO A 184 -17.39 -2.09 14.20
N SER A 185 -17.44 -0.87 13.66
CA SER A 185 -18.62 -0.30 13.00
C SER A 185 -18.73 -0.66 11.52
N TRP A 186 -17.73 -1.35 10.95
CA TRP A 186 -17.74 -1.79 9.57
C TRP A 186 -19.02 -2.59 9.25
N ASN A 187 -19.73 -2.13 8.23
CA ASN A 187 -20.96 -2.73 7.71
C ASN A 187 -20.67 -4.00 6.89
N PHE A 188 -20.27 -5.07 7.57
CA PHE A 188 -20.00 -6.36 6.94
C PHE A 188 -21.27 -7.04 6.39
N LEU A 189 -22.47 -6.63 6.83
CA LEU A 189 -23.74 -7.20 6.35
C LEU A 189 -23.95 -6.89 4.87
N HIS A 190 -23.66 -5.67 4.43
CA HIS A 190 -23.74 -5.33 3.00
C HIS A 190 -22.78 -6.17 2.15
N VAL A 191 -21.59 -6.46 2.67
CA VAL A 191 -20.61 -7.32 2.00
C VAL A 191 -21.11 -8.76 1.95
N LEU A 192 -21.67 -9.27 3.05
CA LEU A 192 -22.27 -10.60 3.10
C LEU A 192 -23.40 -10.74 2.08
N ASP A 193 -24.34 -9.79 2.03
CA ASP A 193 -25.45 -9.80 1.08
C ASP A 193 -24.94 -9.84 -0.37
N THR A 194 -23.92 -9.03 -0.69
CA THR A 194 -23.29 -8.99 -2.02
C THR A 194 -22.63 -10.31 -2.39
N LEU A 195 -21.94 -10.95 -1.43
CA LEU A 195 -21.30 -12.25 -1.64
C LEU A 195 -22.32 -13.37 -1.83
N GLN A 196 -23.42 -13.36 -1.06
CA GLN A 196 -24.49 -14.34 -1.20
C GLN A 196 -25.21 -14.21 -2.53
N GLU A 197 -25.55 -12.98 -2.95
CA GLU A 197 -26.15 -12.73 -4.27
C GLU A 197 -25.22 -13.22 -5.40
N ARG A 198 -23.92 -12.97 -5.30
CA ARG A 198 -22.95 -13.46 -6.29
C ARG A 198 -22.89 -15.00 -6.31
N ALA A 199 -22.83 -15.64 -5.15
CA ALA A 199 -22.78 -17.10 -5.05
C ALA A 199 -24.05 -17.76 -5.60
N GLU A 200 -25.23 -17.19 -5.32
CA GLU A 200 -26.51 -17.64 -5.89
C GLU A 200 -26.52 -17.50 -7.41
N ASN A 201 -26.08 -16.35 -7.93
CA ASN A 201 -25.96 -16.14 -9.38
C ASN A 201 -25.00 -17.14 -10.04
N LEU A 202 -23.86 -17.45 -9.41
CA LEU A 202 -22.90 -18.43 -9.93
C LEU A 202 -23.46 -19.87 -9.89
N ALA A 203 -24.24 -20.19 -8.86
CA ALA A 203 -24.89 -21.49 -8.71
C ALA A 203 -25.91 -21.77 -9.83
N ASP A 204 -26.58 -20.75 -10.37
CA ASP A 204 -27.45 -20.90 -11.56
C ASP A 204 -26.68 -21.36 -12.81
N TYR A 205 -25.37 -21.06 -12.88
CA TYR A 205 -24.46 -21.57 -13.89
C TYR A 205 -23.76 -22.87 -13.47
N GLY A 206 -24.01 -23.41 -12.27
CA GLY A 206 -23.30 -24.58 -11.75
C GLY A 206 -21.83 -24.31 -11.40
N ILE A 207 -21.49 -23.06 -11.12
CA ILE A 207 -20.14 -22.62 -10.75
C ILE A 207 -20.11 -22.39 -9.23
N GLU A 208 -19.09 -22.93 -8.57
CA GLU A 208 -18.85 -22.70 -7.15
C GLU A 208 -18.17 -21.33 -6.93
N ASP A 209 -18.61 -20.60 -5.91
CA ASP A 209 -18.01 -19.31 -5.56
C ASP A 209 -16.74 -19.52 -4.73
N PHE A 210 -15.66 -18.83 -5.09
CA PHE A 210 -14.42 -18.80 -4.31
C PHE A 210 -14.61 -18.32 -2.85
N CYS A 211 -15.67 -17.56 -2.50
CA CYS A 211 -15.83 -16.93 -1.19
C CYS A 211 -16.50 -17.79 -0.08
N ALA A 212 -16.54 -19.12 -0.21
CA ALA A 212 -17.32 -19.97 0.70
C ALA A 212 -16.98 -19.74 2.19
N ARG A 213 -15.70 -19.70 2.57
CA ARG A 213 -15.26 -19.49 3.96
C ARG A 213 -15.49 -18.07 4.42
N THR A 214 -15.32 -17.09 3.53
CA THR A 214 -15.63 -15.69 3.82
C THR A 214 -17.13 -15.51 4.12
N ILE A 215 -18.02 -16.11 3.32
CA ILE A 215 -19.47 -16.11 3.57
C ILE A 215 -19.79 -16.75 4.92
N ASP A 216 -19.19 -17.90 5.21
CA ASP A 216 -19.38 -18.60 6.49
C ASP A 216 -18.95 -17.76 7.69
N LEU A 217 -17.79 -17.09 7.60
CA LEU A 217 -17.27 -16.20 8.62
C LEU A 217 -18.26 -15.05 8.88
N LEU A 218 -18.65 -14.32 7.84
CA LEU A 218 -19.53 -13.16 7.97
C LEU A 218 -20.93 -13.57 8.46
N SER A 219 -21.45 -14.72 7.99
CA SER A 219 -22.70 -15.31 8.48
C SER A 219 -22.61 -15.73 9.95
N SER A 220 -21.43 -16.15 10.42
CA SER A 220 -21.20 -16.44 11.85
C SER A 220 -21.31 -15.16 12.69
N TRP A 221 -20.78 -14.03 12.21
CA TRP A 221 -20.87 -12.74 12.90
C TRP A 221 -22.28 -12.17 12.88
N GLN A 222 -23.07 -12.42 11.84
CA GLN A 222 -24.47 -12.04 11.81
C GLN A 222 -25.27 -12.78 12.89
N ARG A 223 -25.05 -14.09 13.04
CA ARG A 223 -25.71 -14.93 14.06
C ARG A 223 -25.23 -14.62 15.47
N ASN A 224 -23.92 -14.42 15.62
CA ASN A 224 -23.25 -14.16 16.88
C ASN A 224 -22.33 -12.94 16.73
N PRO A 225 -22.85 -11.71 16.90
CA PRO A 225 -22.05 -10.49 16.75
C PRO A 225 -20.82 -10.53 17.66
N PRO A 226 -19.60 -10.28 17.13
CA PRO A 226 -18.42 -10.23 17.96
C PRO A 226 -18.58 -9.16 19.04
N ALA A 227 -18.18 -9.50 20.27
CA ALA A 227 -18.35 -8.61 21.42
C ALA A 227 -17.69 -7.26 21.14
N ASN A 228 -18.48 -6.18 21.14
CA ASN A 228 -17.96 -4.82 21.09
C ASN A 228 -17.09 -4.60 22.34
N LYS A 229 -15.76 -4.72 22.20
CA LYS A 229 -14.84 -4.25 23.22
C LYS A 229 -15.02 -2.74 23.30
N LYS A 230 -15.89 -2.29 24.21
CA LYS A 230 -15.92 -0.90 24.64
C LYS A 230 -14.50 -0.58 25.09
N LEU A 231 -13.81 0.26 24.33
CA LEU A 231 -12.66 0.99 24.83
C LEU A 231 -13.17 1.77 26.03
N THR A 232 -12.93 1.24 27.23
CA THR A 232 -13.02 2.02 28.46
C THR A 232 -12.03 3.15 28.29
N GLN A 233 -12.53 4.33 27.94
CA GLN A 233 -11.78 5.58 28.06
C GLN A 233 -11.36 5.67 29.53
N GLY A 234 -10.07 5.48 29.76
CA GLY A 234 -9.45 5.66 31.06
C GLY A 234 -9.62 7.10 31.52
N GLN A 235 -9.94 7.21 32.81
CA GLN A 235 -10.04 8.43 33.61
C GLN A 235 -8.70 9.18 33.68
#